data_AF-B8IH32-F1
#
_entry.id   AF-B8IH32-F1
#
_cell.length_a   1.000
_cell.length_b   1.000
_cell.length_c   1.000
_cell.angle_alpha   90.00
_cell.angle_beta   90.00
_cell.angle_gamma   90.00
#
_symmetry.space_group_name_H-M   'P 1'
#
loop_
_entity.id
_entity.type
_entity.pdbx_description
1 polymer ?
#
loop_
_entity_poly.entity_id
_entity_poly.type
_entity_poly.pdbx_seq_one_letter_code
_entity_poly.pdbx_strand_id
1 'polypeptide(L)'
;MTPPSNRLRLSHLAAALCISATAAMADDGRGLKRGGDANQVSISGLSSGAAMAVQYAVAHSGSVTAVGTVAGPQWGCAEGSVSRAVNDCMCGRSALAPTIDTARQLAADGAIDSLVSGKPRSLRQSWVFQSPADETVTSRSGEANAAFLAAFVGTTPEVDRGNAEDGSDRAGHGIIAPGSGNDACTFDGTESSFIRRCGTEDNAGKMLHALFGQSSPYDPAQRAADVPESELWTFDQQHIINRIKSSGTSVANDYYNFFLFGWPASSGRRRNLDMARTGYIYVPPSCRPAGSACRVHVALHGCKQDARTFALKAGYNNWAERYKAIIVYPAIAPGELVPGAVCRSPALDASLDAAWIEPNPNGCWDWWGYLDTSSNKGRYLTKEAPQIQVLEGIIAELTTPSTN
;
A
#
# COMPACT_ATOMS: atom_id res chain seq x y z
N MET A 1 -11.00 85.55 32.96
CA MET A 1 -10.38 85.05 34.21
C MET A 1 -10.02 83.59 33.98
N THR A 2 -8.83 83.23 34.42
CA THR A 2 -8.13 81.94 34.27
C THR A 2 -8.86 80.73 34.90
N PRO A 3 -8.49 79.48 34.51
CA PRO A 3 -9.25 78.21 34.66
C PRO A 3 -8.90 77.50 36.00
N PRO A 4 -9.31 76.24 36.33
CA PRO A 4 -8.93 74.95 35.69
C PRO A 4 -10.10 73.91 35.71
N SER A 5 -10.05 72.63 35.35
CA SER A 5 -8.99 71.62 35.43
C SER A 5 -9.29 70.36 34.60
N ASN A 6 -8.21 69.84 33.99
CA ASN A 6 -7.99 68.53 33.38
C ASN A 6 -8.73 67.33 33.99
N ARG A 7 -9.19 66.42 33.12
CA ARG A 7 -8.90 64.99 33.21
C ARG A 7 -8.64 64.39 31.82
N LEU A 8 -7.43 63.85 31.65
CA LEU A 8 -7.02 63.03 30.51
C LEU A 8 -7.95 61.82 30.36
N ARG A 9 -8.37 61.52 29.13
CA ARG A 9 -8.79 60.17 28.72
C ARG A 9 -7.83 59.68 27.64
N LEU A 10 -7.03 58.68 27.99
CA LEU A 10 -6.38 57.80 27.03
C LEU A 10 -7.49 56.95 26.39
N SER A 11 -7.60 57.01 25.06
CA SER A 11 -8.35 56.02 24.28
C SER A 11 -7.39 55.43 23.25
N HIS A 12 -7.03 54.17 23.51
CA HIS A 12 -6.19 53.32 22.67
C HIS A 12 -6.87 53.08 21.31
N LEU A 13 -6.16 53.36 20.22
CA LEU A 13 -6.47 52.81 18.90
C LEU A 13 -6.21 51.30 18.96
N ALA A 14 -7.26 50.49 18.85
CA ALA A 14 -7.14 49.08 18.54
C ALA A 14 -6.91 48.94 17.02
N ALA A 15 -5.65 48.70 16.62
CA ALA A 15 -5.34 48.28 15.27
C ALA A 15 -5.83 46.83 15.09
N ALA A 16 -6.86 46.64 14.26
CA ALA A 16 -7.30 45.32 13.83
C ALA A 16 -6.21 44.71 12.93
N LEU A 17 -5.41 43.81 13.49
CA LEU A 17 -4.46 43.00 12.75
C LEU A 17 -5.26 41.90 12.04
N CYS A 18 -5.52 42.09 10.75
CA CYS A 18 -6.00 41.02 9.88
C CYS A 18 -4.93 39.93 9.82
N ILE A 19 -5.08 38.89 10.63
CA ILE A 19 -4.30 37.66 10.52
C ILE A 19 -4.77 37.00 9.21
N SER A 20 -3.97 37.19 8.17
CA SER A 20 -4.07 36.46 6.92
C SER A 20 -4.04 34.96 7.22
N ALA A 21 -5.11 34.26 6.85
CA ALA A 21 -5.17 32.82 6.82
C ALA A 21 -3.95 32.28 6.05
N THR A 22 -3.17 31.43 6.72
CA THR A 22 -2.07 30.69 6.12
C THR A 22 -2.58 29.94 4.90
N ALA A 23 -2.04 30.27 3.73
CA ALA A 23 -2.26 29.53 2.51
C ALA A 23 -1.89 28.06 2.74
N ALA A 24 -2.80 27.14 2.44
CA ALA A 24 -2.42 25.76 2.18
C ALA A 24 -1.30 25.80 1.13
N MET A 25 -0.13 25.23 1.43
CA MET A 25 0.91 25.11 0.40
C MET A 25 0.32 24.26 -0.71
N ALA A 26 0.08 24.89 -1.87
CA ALA A 26 -0.19 24.18 -3.10
C ALA A 26 0.99 23.23 -3.35
N ASP A 27 0.70 22.06 -3.95
CA ASP A 27 1.71 21.17 -4.52
C ASP A 27 2.84 22.00 -5.15
N ASP A 28 4.08 21.70 -4.82
CA ASP A 28 5.26 22.48 -5.23
C ASP A 28 5.56 22.39 -6.75
N GLY A 29 4.62 21.85 -7.52
CA GLY A 29 4.63 21.75 -8.97
C GLY A 29 5.55 20.66 -9.50
N ARG A 30 6.25 19.92 -8.62
CA ARG A 30 7.24 18.90 -9.03
C ARG A 30 6.62 17.51 -9.21
N GLY A 31 5.39 17.29 -8.73
CA GLY A 31 4.71 16.00 -8.86
C GLY A 31 5.56 14.84 -8.34
N LEU A 32 5.82 13.84 -9.19
CA LEU A 32 6.68 12.71 -8.85
C LEU A 32 8.18 13.01 -8.92
N LYS A 33 8.66 14.06 -9.59
CA LYS A 33 10.11 14.25 -9.81
C LYS A 33 10.83 14.76 -8.56
N ARG A 34 11.15 13.85 -7.64
CA ARG A 34 11.72 14.16 -6.31
C ARG A 34 13.21 13.87 -6.18
N GLY A 35 13.79 13.06 -7.06
CA GLY A 35 15.21 12.66 -6.97
C GLY A 35 15.49 11.77 -5.77
N GLY A 36 14.58 10.84 -5.46
CA GLY A 36 14.81 9.79 -4.47
C GLY A 36 15.96 8.87 -4.91
N ASP A 37 16.62 8.23 -3.96
CA ASP A 37 17.70 7.28 -4.22
C ASP A 37 17.14 5.97 -4.77
N ALA A 38 17.43 5.69 -6.04
CA ALA A 38 17.03 4.48 -6.74
C ALA A 38 17.58 3.18 -6.11
N ASN A 39 18.63 3.28 -5.27
CA ASN A 39 19.20 2.14 -4.56
C ASN A 39 18.62 1.96 -3.15
N GLN A 40 17.62 2.76 -2.77
CA GLN A 40 16.97 2.72 -1.46
C GLN A 40 15.45 2.76 -1.62
N VAL A 41 14.93 1.88 -2.48
CA VAL A 41 13.49 1.70 -2.71
C VAL A 41 12.97 0.55 -1.85
N SER A 42 11.89 0.79 -1.10
CA SER A 42 11.15 -0.26 -0.41
C SER A 42 9.65 -0.12 -0.64
N ILE A 43 8.92 -1.19 -0.36
CA ILE A 43 7.47 -1.24 -0.59
C ILE A 43 6.76 -1.94 0.57
N SER A 44 5.56 -1.49 0.91
CA SER A 44 4.69 -2.19 1.84
C SER A 44 3.23 -2.05 1.46
N GLY A 45 2.37 -2.79 2.14
CA GLY A 45 0.94 -2.56 2.04
C GLY A 45 0.12 -3.36 3.04
N LEU A 46 -1.19 -3.12 2.97
CA LEU A 46 -2.23 -3.82 3.73
C LEU A 46 -3.05 -4.73 2.81
N SER A 47 -3.36 -5.95 3.24
CA SER A 47 -4.32 -6.83 2.56
C SER A 47 -3.92 -7.11 1.10
N SER A 48 -4.76 -6.82 0.10
CA SER A 48 -4.37 -6.89 -1.31
C SER A 48 -3.16 -6.01 -1.66
N GLY A 49 -3.00 -4.87 -0.98
CA GLY A 49 -1.82 -4.02 -1.11
C GLY A 49 -0.55 -4.70 -0.55
N ALA A 50 -0.68 -5.51 0.50
CA ALA A 50 0.41 -6.34 0.99
C ALA A 50 0.76 -7.44 -0.04
N ALA A 51 -0.25 -8.08 -0.63
CA ALA A 51 -0.04 -9.07 -1.70
C ALA A 51 0.71 -8.44 -2.88
N MET A 52 0.26 -7.28 -3.36
CA MET A 52 0.93 -6.54 -4.43
C MET A 52 2.34 -6.07 -4.04
N ALA A 53 2.55 -5.65 -2.79
CA ALA A 53 3.89 -5.28 -2.31
C ALA A 53 4.88 -6.46 -2.42
N VAL A 54 4.46 -7.67 -2.06
CA VAL A 54 5.30 -8.87 -2.21
C VAL A 54 5.46 -9.24 -3.69
N GLN A 55 4.41 -9.15 -4.52
CA GLN A 55 4.53 -9.40 -5.96
C GLN A 55 5.54 -8.47 -6.63
N TYR A 56 5.43 -7.17 -6.37
CA TYR A 56 6.38 -6.18 -6.87
C TYR A 56 7.80 -6.45 -6.34
N ALA A 57 7.96 -6.70 -5.04
CA ALA A 57 9.27 -6.99 -4.44
C ALA A 57 9.92 -8.27 -4.98
N VAL A 58 9.14 -9.28 -5.37
CA VAL A 58 9.63 -10.50 -6.03
C VAL A 58 10.01 -10.22 -7.48
N ALA A 59 9.12 -9.55 -8.23
CA ALA A 59 9.33 -9.20 -9.64
C ALA A 59 10.55 -8.30 -9.85
N HIS A 60 10.75 -7.31 -8.97
CA HIS A 60 11.78 -6.28 -9.00
C HIS A 60 12.79 -6.40 -7.84
N SER A 61 13.09 -7.65 -7.42
CA SER A 61 13.94 -7.95 -6.26
C SER A 61 15.42 -7.49 -6.39
N GLY A 62 15.83 -7.09 -7.59
CA GLY A 62 17.12 -6.50 -7.92
C GLY A 62 17.20 -4.98 -7.70
N SER A 63 16.07 -4.27 -7.62
CA SER A 63 16.02 -2.82 -7.37
C SER A 63 15.34 -2.44 -6.05
N VAL A 64 14.49 -3.30 -5.50
CA VAL A 64 13.87 -3.12 -4.18
C VAL A 64 14.77 -3.68 -3.08
N THR A 65 14.96 -2.92 -1.99
CA THR A 65 15.82 -3.33 -0.87
C THR A 65 15.06 -3.97 0.28
N ALA A 66 13.78 -3.67 0.43
CA ALA A 66 12.98 -4.13 1.56
C ALA A 66 11.47 -4.20 1.24
N VAL A 67 10.76 -5.12 1.91
CA VAL A 67 9.30 -5.30 1.77
C VAL A 67 8.62 -5.44 3.13
N GLY A 68 7.46 -4.82 3.31
CA GLY A 68 6.66 -4.96 4.52
C GLY A 68 5.22 -5.38 4.22
N THR A 69 4.61 -6.21 5.07
CA THR A 69 3.25 -6.70 4.84
C THR A 69 2.41 -6.62 6.10
N VAL A 70 1.21 -6.05 5.98
CA VAL A 70 0.19 -6.05 7.05
C VAL A 70 -0.99 -6.90 6.55
N ALA A 71 -1.31 -7.98 7.26
CA ALA A 71 -2.42 -8.89 6.91
C ALA A 71 -2.40 -9.33 5.43
N GLY A 72 -1.24 -9.76 4.94
CA GLY A 72 -1.01 -10.13 3.55
C GLY A 72 -0.96 -11.65 3.33
N PRO A 73 -1.51 -12.16 2.20
CA PRO A 73 -1.39 -13.57 1.83
C PRO A 73 0.00 -13.90 1.27
N GLN A 74 0.30 -15.19 1.17
CA GLN A 74 1.52 -15.69 0.53
C GLN A 74 1.55 -15.33 -0.97
N TRP A 75 2.75 -14.98 -1.47
CA TRP A 75 2.98 -14.76 -2.89
C TRP A 75 2.63 -15.99 -3.75
N GLY A 76 1.98 -15.77 -4.90
CA GLY A 76 1.60 -16.83 -5.82
C GLY A 76 0.49 -17.76 -5.31
N CYS A 77 -0.12 -17.47 -4.16
CA CYS A 77 -1.09 -18.37 -3.54
C CYS A 77 -2.35 -18.59 -4.39
N ALA A 78 -2.85 -17.53 -5.03
CA ALA A 78 -4.13 -17.55 -5.71
C ALA A 78 -4.14 -18.36 -7.02
N GLU A 79 -2.97 -18.58 -7.65
CA GLU A 79 -2.83 -19.38 -8.88
C GLU A 79 -3.78 -18.97 -10.03
N GLY A 80 -4.15 -17.68 -10.12
CA GLY A 80 -5.06 -17.22 -11.17
C GLY A 80 -6.53 -17.62 -10.95
N SER A 81 -6.93 -17.84 -9.69
CA SER A 81 -8.26 -18.29 -9.26
C SER A 81 -8.77 -17.44 -8.10
N VAL A 82 -9.95 -16.84 -8.26
CA VAL A 82 -10.61 -16.05 -7.21
C VAL A 82 -11.16 -16.96 -6.11
N SER A 83 -11.65 -18.14 -6.46
CA SER A 83 -12.18 -19.09 -5.47
C SER A 83 -11.06 -19.56 -4.54
N ARG A 84 -9.87 -19.87 -5.07
CA ARG A 84 -8.69 -20.22 -4.28
C ARG A 84 -8.16 -19.04 -3.48
N ALA A 85 -8.10 -17.84 -4.09
CA ALA A 85 -7.69 -16.62 -3.40
C ALA A 85 -8.53 -16.39 -2.13
N VAL A 86 -9.85 -16.54 -2.23
CA VAL A 86 -10.73 -16.37 -1.07
C VAL A 86 -10.68 -17.57 -0.13
N ASN A 87 -10.91 -18.79 -0.64
CA ASN A 87 -11.09 -19.96 0.20
C ASN A 87 -9.81 -20.33 0.96
N ASP A 88 -8.68 -20.37 0.26
CA ASP A 88 -7.43 -20.89 0.81
C ASP A 88 -6.52 -19.74 1.24
N CYS A 89 -6.27 -18.78 0.35
CA CYS A 89 -5.27 -17.74 0.59
C CYS A 89 -5.70 -16.66 1.58
N MET A 90 -7.00 -16.39 1.69
CA MET A 90 -7.57 -15.49 2.67
C MET A 90 -8.06 -16.27 3.89
N CYS A 91 -9.04 -17.16 3.68
CA CYS A 91 -9.75 -17.82 4.76
C CYS A 91 -9.05 -19.04 5.35
N GLY A 92 -7.92 -19.48 4.78
CA GLY A 92 -7.15 -20.60 5.31
C GLY A 92 -7.94 -21.90 5.39
N ARG A 93 -8.93 -22.13 4.50
CA ARG A 93 -9.77 -23.35 4.53
C ARG A 93 -8.97 -24.61 4.24
N SER A 94 -7.92 -24.49 3.42
CA SER A 94 -6.97 -25.57 3.10
C SER A 94 -5.56 -25.24 3.58
N ALA A 95 -4.67 -26.24 3.53
CA ALA A 95 -3.24 -26.00 3.73
C ALA A 95 -2.65 -25.31 2.49
N LEU A 96 -1.74 -24.36 2.71
CA LEU A 96 -1.07 -23.62 1.64
C LEU A 96 0.27 -24.27 1.31
N ALA A 97 0.49 -24.60 0.04
CA ALA A 97 1.76 -25.11 -0.43
C ALA A 97 2.80 -23.98 -0.56
N PRO A 98 4.09 -24.23 -0.26
CA PRO A 98 5.15 -23.28 -0.55
C PRO A 98 5.26 -22.98 -2.06
N THR A 99 5.43 -21.71 -2.41
CA THR A 99 5.50 -21.22 -3.81
C THR A 99 6.91 -20.77 -4.22
N ILE A 100 7.93 -21.09 -3.42
CA ILE A 100 9.31 -20.66 -3.67
C ILE A 100 9.88 -21.23 -4.98
N ASP A 101 9.52 -22.46 -5.35
CA ASP A 101 10.01 -23.06 -6.60
C ASP A 101 9.37 -22.41 -7.82
N THR A 102 8.12 -21.96 -7.72
CA THR A 102 7.49 -21.12 -8.76
C THR A 102 8.26 -19.82 -8.96
N ALA A 103 8.67 -19.14 -7.87
CA ALA A 103 9.47 -17.92 -7.98
C ALA A 103 10.84 -18.19 -8.63
N ARG A 104 11.51 -19.29 -8.27
CA ARG A 104 12.79 -19.70 -8.88
C ARG A 104 12.64 -20.01 -10.37
N GLN A 105 11.55 -20.66 -10.77
CA GLN A 105 11.26 -20.93 -12.17
C GLN A 105 11.02 -19.63 -12.94
N LEU A 106 10.18 -18.72 -12.44
CA LEU A 106 9.96 -17.42 -13.08
C LEU A 106 11.26 -16.60 -13.20
N ALA A 107 12.18 -16.72 -12.25
CA ALA A 107 13.49 -16.07 -12.33
C ALA A 107 14.37 -16.70 -13.41
N ALA A 108 14.36 -18.03 -13.54
CA ALA A 108 15.07 -18.75 -14.59
C ALA A 108 14.52 -18.41 -15.99
N ASP A 109 13.21 -18.18 -16.08
CA ASP A 109 12.52 -17.78 -17.31
C ASP A 109 12.69 -16.28 -17.63
N GLY A 110 13.30 -15.50 -16.74
CA GLY A 110 13.50 -14.05 -16.89
C GLY A 110 12.24 -13.20 -16.68
N ALA A 111 11.16 -13.80 -16.20
CA ALA A 111 9.88 -13.13 -15.94
C ALA A 111 9.92 -12.27 -14.66
N ILE A 112 10.81 -12.60 -13.73
CA ILE A 112 11.17 -11.77 -12.56
C ILE A 112 12.69 -11.55 -12.53
N ASP A 113 13.18 -10.74 -11.58
CA ASP A 113 14.62 -10.53 -11.42
C ASP A 113 15.40 -11.83 -11.15
N SER A 114 16.60 -11.89 -11.73
CA SER A 114 17.48 -13.04 -11.59
C SER A 114 17.91 -13.25 -10.14
N LEU A 115 17.95 -14.51 -9.70
CA LEU A 115 18.38 -14.89 -8.36
C LEU A 115 19.83 -15.40 -8.39
N VAL A 116 20.63 -14.99 -7.40
CA VAL A 116 22.01 -15.48 -7.19
C VAL A 116 21.97 -16.51 -6.07
N SER A 117 22.35 -17.76 -6.37
CA SER A 117 22.25 -18.88 -5.42
C SER A 117 20.85 -19.01 -4.81
N GLY A 118 19.81 -18.78 -5.62
CA GLY A 118 18.41 -18.86 -5.21
C GLY A 118 17.89 -17.70 -4.36
N LYS A 119 18.64 -16.58 -4.25
CA LYS A 119 18.26 -15.40 -3.46
C LYS A 119 18.37 -14.10 -4.27
N PRO A 120 17.59 -13.06 -3.94
CA PRO A 120 17.70 -11.76 -4.58
C PRO A 120 18.99 -11.04 -4.20
N ARG A 121 19.44 -10.13 -5.08
CA ARG A 121 20.68 -9.36 -4.88
C ARG A 121 20.47 -8.17 -3.93
N SER A 122 19.34 -7.47 -4.07
CA SER A 122 19.10 -6.19 -3.41
C SER A 122 18.05 -6.28 -2.30
N LEU A 123 17.02 -7.09 -2.47
CA LEU A 123 16.01 -7.32 -1.42
C LEU A 123 16.66 -8.08 -0.25
N ARG A 124 16.80 -7.42 0.91
CA ARG A 124 17.48 -7.96 2.10
C ARG A 124 16.64 -7.98 3.36
N GLN A 125 15.59 -7.18 3.43
CA GLN A 125 14.80 -7.01 4.64
C GLN A 125 13.33 -7.26 4.37
N SER A 126 12.67 -7.93 5.32
CA SER A 126 11.25 -8.17 5.30
C SER A 126 10.64 -8.04 6.69
N TRP A 127 9.43 -7.53 6.76
CA TRP A 127 8.66 -7.38 8.00
C TRP A 127 7.20 -7.78 7.77
N VAL A 128 6.60 -8.48 8.73
CA VAL A 128 5.24 -8.98 8.64
C VAL A 128 4.48 -8.61 9.91
N PHE A 129 3.31 -7.98 9.77
CA PHE A 129 2.31 -7.94 10.82
C PHE A 129 1.13 -8.84 10.48
N GLN A 130 0.75 -9.66 11.44
CA GLN A 130 -0.41 -10.53 11.35
C GLN A 130 -1.11 -10.62 12.71
N SER A 131 -2.27 -9.98 12.83
CA SER A 131 -3.13 -10.11 14.02
C SER A 131 -3.64 -11.56 14.15
N PRO A 132 -3.46 -12.23 15.31
CA PRO A 132 -4.05 -13.53 15.60
C PRO A 132 -5.57 -13.61 15.39
N ALA A 133 -6.28 -12.49 15.58
CA ALA A 133 -7.73 -12.39 15.42
C ALA A 133 -8.18 -11.97 14.00
N ASP A 134 -7.28 -11.93 13.01
CA ASP A 134 -7.67 -11.60 11.63
C ASP A 134 -8.51 -12.75 11.02
N GLU A 135 -9.77 -12.44 10.73
CA GLU A 135 -10.73 -13.37 10.11
C GLU A 135 -10.92 -13.13 8.61
N THR A 136 -10.16 -12.22 7.99
CA THR A 136 -10.19 -11.95 6.55
C THR A 136 -8.96 -12.52 5.86
N VAL A 137 -7.77 -12.23 6.36
CA VAL A 137 -6.52 -12.89 5.95
C VAL A 137 -5.97 -13.57 7.19
N THR A 138 -6.28 -14.86 7.31
CA THR A 138 -6.07 -15.60 8.55
C THR A 138 -4.59 -15.69 8.94
N SER A 139 -4.33 -15.97 10.22
CA SER A 139 -2.98 -16.22 10.72
C SER A 139 -2.23 -17.30 9.93
N ARG A 140 -2.94 -18.33 9.43
CA ARG A 140 -2.36 -19.35 8.54
C ARG A 140 -1.78 -18.73 7.27
N SER A 141 -2.50 -17.78 6.67
CA SER A 141 -2.05 -17.06 5.48
C SER A 141 -0.84 -16.17 5.77
N GLY A 142 -0.85 -15.46 6.90
CA GLY A 142 0.28 -14.64 7.33
C GLY A 142 1.53 -15.46 7.66
N GLU A 143 1.37 -16.63 8.29
CA GLU A 143 2.46 -17.58 8.53
C GLU A 143 3.07 -18.09 7.22
N ALA A 144 2.23 -18.44 6.25
CA ALA A 144 2.67 -18.89 4.94
C ALA A 144 3.39 -17.77 4.16
N ASN A 145 2.93 -16.52 4.29
CA ASN A 145 3.61 -15.35 3.75
C ASN A 145 4.99 -15.13 4.39
N ALA A 146 5.09 -15.18 5.72
CA ALA A 146 6.36 -15.07 6.44
C ALA A 146 7.34 -16.20 6.04
N ALA A 147 6.84 -17.43 5.87
CA ALA A 147 7.64 -18.56 5.42
C ALA A 147 8.16 -18.37 3.98
N PHE A 148 7.31 -17.88 3.07
CA PHE A 148 7.74 -17.55 1.70
C PHE A 148 8.82 -16.45 1.70
N LEU A 149 8.61 -15.36 2.44
CA LEU A 149 9.59 -14.27 2.53
C LEU A 149 10.92 -14.76 3.11
N ALA A 150 10.89 -15.61 4.14
CA ALA A 150 12.10 -16.21 4.69
C ALA A 150 12.86 -17.05 3.64
N ALA A 151 12.14 -17.85 2.85
CA ALA A 151 12.71 -18.68 1.80
C ALA A 151 13.25 -17.88 0.61
N PHE A 152 12.53 -16.83 0.18
CA PHE A 152 12.89 -16.01 -0.97
C PHE A 152 14.01 -15.02 -0.66
N VAL A 153 13.85 -14.21 0.39
CA VAL A 153 14.85 -13.20 0.81
C VAL A 153 16.09 -13.89 1.38
N GLY A 154 15.91 -15.05 2.04
CA GLY A 154 16.97 -15.82 2.65
C GLY A 154 17.35 -15.35 4.06
N THR A 155 16.52 -14.50 4.67
CA THR A 155 16.55 -14.04 6.06
C THR A 155 15.14 -14.09 6.63
N THR A 156 14.98 -14.56 7.87
CA THR A 156 13.67 -14.62 8.52
C THR A 156 13.12 -13.21 8.74
N PRO A 157 11.88 -12.90 8.32
CA PRO A 157 11.26 -11.62 8.62
C PRO A 157 11.03 -11.47 10.12
N GLU A 158 11.03 -10.24 10.60
CA GLU A 158 10.39 -9.94 11.88
C GLU A 158 8.87 -10.12 11.73
N VAL A 159 8.25 -10.87 12.63
CA VAL A 159 6.82 -11.16 12.63
C VAL A 159 6.19 -10.56 13.88
N ASP A 160 5.51 -9.43 13.70
CA ASP A 160 4.71 -8.77 14.73
C ASP A 160 3.28 -9.35 14.74
N ARG A 161 2.79 -9.68 15.93
CA ARG A 161 1.45 -10.25 16.16
C ARG A 161 0.60 -9.35 17.05
N GLY A 162 1.05 -8.14 17.34
CA GLY A 162 0.48 -7.29 18.39
C GLY A 162 0.79 -7.80 19.79
N ASN A 163 0.16 -7.17 20.77
CA ASN A 163 0.34 -7.41 22.20
C ASN A 163 -1.02 -7.53 22.90
N ALA A 164 -1.15 -8.50 23.81
CA ALA A 164 -2.33 -8.70 24.63
C ALA A 164 -2.58 -7.57 25.64
N GLU A 165 -1.51 -6.90 26.11
CA GLU A 165 -1.57 -5.82 27.10
C GLU A 165 -2.36 -4.60 26.58
N ASP A 166 -2.19 -4.27 25.30
CA ASP A 166 -2.88 -3.14 24.66
C ASP A 166 -3.98 -3.57 23.67
N GLY A 167 -4.18 -4.89 23.55
CA GLY A 167 -5.21 -5.53 22.74
C GLY A 167 -4.93 -5.55 21.24
N SER A 168 -3.76 -5.11 20.79
CA SER A 168 -3.39 -5.11 19.37
C SER A 168 -3.27 -6.51 18.76
N ASP A 169 -3.12 -7.54 19.57
CA ASP A 169 -3.23 -8.95 19.15
C ASP A 169 -4.65 -9.36 18.70
N ARG A 170 -5.65 -8.51 18.99
CA ARG A 170 -7.06 -8.69 18.61
C ARG A 170 -7.55 -7.65 17.61
N ALA A 171 -6.63 -6.92 16.96
CA ALA A 171 -6.95 -5.86 16.00
C ALA A 171 -7.79 -6.33 14.81
N GLY A 172 -7.73 -7.63 14.49
CA GLY A 172 -8.41 -8.21 13.33
C GLY A 172 -7.75 -7.78 12.03
N HIS A 173 -8.54 -7.70 10.96
CA HIS A 173 -8.06 -7.24 9.66
C HIS A 173 -7.85 -5.73 9.64
N GLY A 174 -6.62 -5.27 9.41
CA GLY A 174 -6.31 -3.85 9.27
C GLY A 174 -4.88 -3.49 9.66
N ILE A 175 -4.51 -2.25 9.36
CA ILE A 175 -3.25 -1.65 9.80
C ILE A 175 -3.48 -0.85 11.08
N ILE A 176 -2.60 -1.00 12.07
CA ILE A 176 -2.69 -0.26 13.32
C ILE A 176 -1.84 1.00 13.23
N ALA A 177 -2.48 2.15 13.48
CA ALA A 177 -1.84 3.45 13.51
C ALA A 177 -2.32 4.26 14.72
N PRO A 178 -1.45 4.55 15.70
CA PRO A 178 -1.86 5.23 16.93
C PRO A 178 -2.18 6.69 16.64
N GLY A 179 -3.22 7.22 17.27
CA GLY A 179 -3.68 8.60 17.13
C GLY A 179 -4.39 8.93 15.82
N SER A 180 -4.06 8.27 14.71
CA SER A 180 -4.60 8.57 13.38
C SER A 180 -5.63 7.56 12.87
N GLY A 181 -5.64 6.32 13.37
CA GLY A 181 -6.67 5.34 13.01
C GLY A 181 -8.09 5.77 13.41
N ASN A 182 -9.10 5.25 12.74
CA ASN A 182 -10.50 5.60 12.98
C ASN A 182 -11.36 4.40 13.35
N ASP A 183 -10.99 3.19 12.92
CA ASP A 183 -11.74 1.99 13.26
C ASP A 183 -11.31 1.43 14.64
N ALA A 184 -12.25 0.79 15.33
CA ALA A 184 -12.01 0.19 16.64
C ALA A 184 -11.03 -0.98 16.57
N CYS A 185 -10.40 -1.30 17.70
CA CYS A 185 -9.46 -2.43 17.85
C CYS A 185 -10.16 -3.80 17.96
N THR A 186 -11.30 -3.95 17.31
CA THR A 186 -12.06 -5.20 17.28
C THR A 186 -12.75 -5.30 15.95
N PHE A 187 -12.82 -6.51 15.41
CA PHE A 187 -13.63 -6.77 14.23
C PHE A 187 -15.12 -6.83 14.58
N ASP A 188 -15.92 -5.89 14.09
CA ASP A 188 -17.37 -5.85 14.31
C ASP A 188 -18.20 -5.67 13.04
N GLY A 189 -17.55 -5.59 11.87
CA GLY A 189 -18.20 -5.42 10.57
C GLY A 189 -18.62 -3.98 10.27
N THR A 190 -18.31 -3.02 11.14
CA THR A 190 -18.59 -1.59 10.95
C THR A 190 -17.39 -0.82 10.41
N GLU A 191 -16.30 -1.52 10.09
CA GLU A 191 -15.08 -0.91 9.60
C GLU A 191 -15.28 -0.14 8.31
N SER A 192 -14.75 1.08 8.32
CA SER A 192 -14.86 2.01 7.20
C SER A 192 -13.54 2.18 6.46
N SER A 193 -12.42 1.94 7.13
CA SER A 193 -11.08 2.28 6.63
C SER A 193 -10.05 1.18 6.78
N PHE A 194 -10.27 0.19 7.65
CA PHE A 194 -9.30 -0.82 8.07
C PHE A 194 -8.01 -0.22 8.67
N ILE A 195 -8.10 1.00 9.21
CA ILE A 195 -7.04 1.68 9.96
C ILE A 195 -7.45 1.71 11.43
N ARG A 196 -6.82 0.84 12.21
CA ARG A 196 -7.19 0.46 13.58
C ARG A 196 -6.51 1.35 14.61
N ARG A 197 -7.23 1.64 15.70
CA ARG A 197 -6.67 2.22 16.92
C ARG A 197 -6.56 1.16 18.02
N CYS A 198 -5.40 0.54 18.13
CA CYS A 198 -5.10 -0.50 19.11
C CYS A 198 -3.97 -0.05 20.03
N GLY A 199 -4.31 0.57 21.16
CA GLY A 199 -3.31 0.97 22.14
C GLY A 199 -2.21 1.85 21.56
N THR A 200 -0.96 1.46 21.80
CA THR A 200 0.25 2.17 21.34
C THR A 200 0.91 1.51 20.14
N GLU A 201 0.37 0.37 19.67
CA GLU A 201 0.90 -0.35 18.52
C GLU A 201 0.93 0.52 17.26
N ASP A 202 2.06 0.49 16.53
CA ASP A 202 2.33 1.35 15.36
C ASP A 202 3.01 0.53 14.27
N ASN A 203 2.19 -0.02 13.37
CA ASN A 203 2.69 -0.89 12.32
C ASN A 203 3.64 -0.15 11.36
N ALA A 204 3.35 1.09 10.99
CA ALA A 204 4.22 1.85 10.09
C ALA A 204 5.56 2.17 10.74
N GLY A 205 5.56 2.58 12.01
CA GLY A 205 6.77 2.87 12.79
C GLY A 205 7.66 1.65 12.96
N LYS A 206 7.11 0.54 13.47
CA LYS A 206 7.86 -0.71 13.66
C LYS A 206 8.35 -1.30 12.35
N MET A 207 7.53 -1.26 11.30
CA MET A 207 7.94 -1.72 9.97
C MET A 207 9.11 -0.89 9.44
N LEU A 208 9.00 0.45 9.38
CA LEU A 208 10.09 1.29 8.88
C LEU A 208 11.36 1.15 9.73
N HIS A 209 11.20 0.94 11.04
CA HIS A 209 12.30 0.58 11.93
C HIS A 209 12.97 -0.73 11.54
N ALA A 210 12.21 -1.80 11.34
CA ALA A 210 12.74 -3.09 10.91
C ALA A 210 13.41 -2.99 9.53
N LEU A 211 12.90 -2.16 8.61
CA LEU A 211 13.48 -2.03 7.28
C LEU A 211 14.74 -1.15 7.24
N PHE A 212 14.84 -0.12 8.09
CA PHE A 212 15.86 0.93 7.96
C PHE A 212 16.66 1.27 9.23
N GLY A 213 16.13 0.94 10.41
CA GLY A 213 16.54 1.47 11.71
C GLY A 213 17.24 0.50 12.65
N GLN A 214 17.58 -0.71 12.20
CA GLN A 214 18.10 -1.83 13.02
C GLN A 214 19.37 -1.51 13.84
N SER A 215 20.07 -0.43 13.52
CA SER A 215 21.25 0.05 14.27
C SER A 215 20.92 0.72 15.61
N SER A 216 19.65 0.96 15.92
CA SER A 216 19.17 1.64 17.13
C SER A 216 17.92 0.95 17.66
N PRO A 217 17.54 1.09 18.95
CA PRO A 217 16.24 0.63 19.43
C PRO A 217 15.08 1.40 18.80
N TYR A 218 13.92 0.76 18.68
CA TYR A 218 12.68 1.44 18.33
C TYR A 218 12.23 2.36 19.47
N ASP A 219 11.94 3.61 19.16
CA ASP A 219 11.54 4.63 20.13
C ASP A 219 10.28 5.37 19.62
N PRO A 220 9.08 5.04 20.15
CA PRO A 220 7.82 5.70 19.77
C PRO A 220 7.84 7.22 19.93
N ALA A 221 8.69 7.79 20.79
CA ALA A 221 8.79 9.24 20.99
C ALA A 221 9.35 9.98 19.75
N GLN A 222 9.94 9.23 18.80
CA GLN A 222 10.45 9.79 17.55
C GLN A 222 9.37 9.94 16.46
N ARG A 223 8.15 9.47 16.73
CA ARG A 223 6.99 9.68 15.86
C ARG A 223 6.61 11.16 15.86
N ALA A 224 6.48 11.77 14.68
CA ALA A 224 5.89 13.10 14.58
C ALA A 224 4.41 13.05 15.01
N ALA A 225 3.98 13.98 15.87
CA ALA A 225 2.61 13.97 16.41
C ALA A 225 1.56 14.14 15.30
N ASP A 226 1.61 15.27 14.59
CA ASP A 226 0.66 15.64 13.54
C ASP A 226 1.38 15.98 12.24
N VAL A 227 0.93 15.37 11.15
CA VAL A 227 1.29 15.77 9.78
C VAL A 227 0.05 16.43 9.17
N PRO A 228 0.08 17.75 8.88
CA PRO A 228 -1.08 18.44 8.32
C PRO A 228 -1.54 17.81 7.00
N GLU A 229 -2.86 17.74 6.76
CA GLU A 229 -3.37 17.20 5.49
C GLU A 229 -2.88 17.97 4.26
N SER A 230 -2.54 19.25 4.43
CA SER A 230 -1.97 20.10 3.36
C SER A 230 -0.57 19.67 2.91
N GLU A 231 0.12 18.84 3.70
CA GLU A 231 1.42 18.27 3.34
C GLU A 231 1.29 16.99 2.50
N LEU A 232 0.08 16.45 2.34
CA LEU A 232 -0.18 15.34 1.43
C LEU A 232 -0.51 15.87 0.03
N TRP A 233 0.42 15.73 -0.89
CA TRP A 233 0.27 16.17 -2.27
C TRP A 233 -0.30 15.05 -3.14
N THR A 234 -0.84 15.44 -4.30
CA THR A 234 -1.41 14.52 -5.29
C THR A 234 -0.52 14.44 -6.52
N PHE A 235 -0.54 13.31 -7.22
CA PHE A 235 0.04 13.20 -8.57
C PHE A 235 -0.92 12.47 -9.51
N ASP A 236 -0.84 12.79 -10.80
CA ASP A 236 -1.56 12.08 -11.86
C ASP A 236 -0.76 10.84 -12.26
N GLN A 237 -1.32 9.64 -12.11
CA GLN A 237 -0.72 8.37 -12.57
C GLN A 237 -1.28 7.93 -13.93
N GLN A 238 -2.22 8.69 -14.51
CA GLN A 238 -2.88 8.33 -15.77
C GLN A 238 -1.93 8.33 -16.96
N HIS A 239 -0.91 9.19 -16.99
CA HIS A 239 0.07 9.18 -18.08
C HIS A 239 0.88 7.88 -18.07
N ILE A 240 1.21 7.36 -16.88
CA ILE A 240 1.89 6.07 -16.71
C ILE A 240 0.98 4.94 -17.16
N ILE A 241 -0.27 4.91 -16.69
CA ILE A 241 -1.28 3.92 -17.10
C ILE A 241 -1.49 3.93 -18.62
N ASN A 242 -1.55 5.11 -19.25
CA ASN A 242 -1.72 5.24 -20.69
C ASN A 242 -0.51 4.71 -21.48
N ARG A 243 0.73 4.89 -20.97
CA ARG A 243 1.91 4.25 -21.58
C ARG A 243 1.76 2.73 -21.61
N ILE A 244 1.33 2.12 -20.51
CA ILE A 244 1.13 0.65 -20.42
C ILE A 244 0.00 0.16 -21.31
N LYS A 245 -1.08 0.94 -21.44
CA LYS A 245 -2.17 0.61 -22.38
C LYS A 245 -1.70 0.70 -23.84
N SER A 246 -0.86 1.68 -24.15
CA SER A 246 -0.35 1.90 -25.51
C SER A 246 0.66 0.85 -25.98
N SER A 247 1.26 0.08 -25.07
CA SER A 247 2.18 -1.02 -25.42
C SER A 247 1.46 -2.30 -25.88
N GLY A 248 0.13 -2.31 -25.95
CA GLY A 248 -0.67 -3.47 -26.39
C GLY A 248 -1.08 -4.41 -25.26
N THR A 249 -0.89 -4.02 -24.00
CA THR A 249 -1.31 -4.78 -22.82
C THR A 249 -2.81 -5.10 -22.86
N SER A 250 -3.16 -6.39 -23.00
CA SER A 250 -4.52 -6.88 -22.91
C SER A 250 -4.93 -7.14 -21.45
N VAL A 251 -6.23 -6.98 -21.15
CA VAL A 251 -6.82 -7.29 -19.85
C VAL A 251 -8.07 -8.16 -19.97
N ALA A 252 -8.33 -8.99 -18.97
CA ALA A 252 -9.57 -9.76 -18.89
C ALA A 252 -10.80 -8.90 -18.62
N ASN A 253 -11.95 -9.42 -19.04
CA ASN A 253 -13.27 -8.84 -18.81
C ASN A 253 -13.69 -8.96 -17.33
N ASP A 254 -14.55 -8.05 -16.87
CA ASP A 254 -14.97 -7.94 -15.46
C ASP A 254 -16.48 -7.97 -15.23
N TYR A 255 -17.31 -7.90 -16.29
CA TYR A 255 -18.76 -8.10 -16.16
C TYR A 255 -19.40 -8.58 -17.47
N TYR A 256 -20.66 -9.00 -17.36
CA TYR A 256 -21.50 -9.36 -18.50
C TYR A 256 -22.15 -8.12 -19.12
N ASN A 257 -22.01 -7.96 -20.43
CA ASN A 257 -22.76 -6.94 -21.14
C ASN A 257 -24.19 -7.43 -21.41
N PHE A 258 -25.11 -7.00 -20.55
CA PHE A 258 -26.52 -7.38 -20.64
C PHE A 258 -27.18 -6.95 -21.96
N PHE A 259 -26.73 -5.83 -22.55
CA PHE A 259 -27.29 -5.32 -23.82
C PHE A 259 -26.81 -6.10 -25.05
N LEU A 260 -25.59 -6.64 -24.99
CA LEU A 260 -25.04 -7.50 -26.03
C LEU A 260 -25.21 -8.95 -25.60
N PHE A 261 -26.44 -9.46 -25.51
CA PHE A 261 -26.77 -10.88 -25.29
C PHE A 261 -25.97 -11.62 -24.20
N GLY A 262 -25.48 -10.95 -23.15
CA GLY A 262 -24.67 -11.58 -22.11
C GLY A 262 -23.23 -11.93 -22.51
N TRP A 263 -22.63 -11.21 -23.47
CA TRP A 263 -21.22 -11.38 -23.81
C TRP A 263 -20.28 -10.72 -22.77
N PRO A 264 -19.12 -11.32 -22.43
CA PRO A 264 -18.15 -10.72 -21.52
C PRO A 264 -17.63 -9.37 -22.04
N ALA A 265 -17.51 -8.38 -21.15
CA ALA A 265 -16.98 -7.06 -21.49
C ALA A 265 -16.11 -6.49 -20.37
N SER A 266 -15.23 -5.56 -20.75
CA SER A 266 -14.39 -4.82 -19.82
C SER A 266 -15.04 -3.48 -19.47
N SER A 267 -14.95 -3.06 -18.22
CA SER A 267 -15.48 -1.77 -17.74
C SER A 267 -14.51 -0.64 -18.05
N GLY A 268 -14.96 0.61 -17.89
CA GLY A 268 -14.04 1.75 -17.95
C GLY A 268 -12.93 1.64 -16.90
N ARG A 269 -13.29 1.15 -15.70
CA ARG A 269 -12.36 0.88 -14.60
C ARG A 269 -11.35 -0.22 -14.98
N ARG A 270 -11.81 -1.35 -15.53
CA ARG A 270 -10.96 -2.45 -15.98
C ARG A 270 -10.02 -2.06 -17.11
N ARG A 271 -10.49 -1.30 -18.10
CA ARG A 271 -9.64 -0.72 -19.15
C ARG A 271 -8.62 0.29 -18.64
N ASN A 272 -8.79 0.77 -17.40
CA ASN A 272 -7.82 1.58 -16.68
C ASN A 272 -6.98 0.76 -15.69
N LEU A 273 -6.88 -0.56 -15.90
CA LEU A 273 -6.13 -1.50 -15.06
C LEU A 273 -6.66 -1.59 -13.62
N ASP A 274 -7.95 -1.26 -13.41
CA ASP A 274 -8.56 -1.03 -12.10
C ASP A 274 -7.81 0.00 -11.23
N MET A 275 -6.99 0.86 -11.84
CA MET A 275 -6.24 1.91 -11.15
C MET A 275 -6.98 3.24 -11.15
N ALA A 276 -6.81 4.01 -10.07
CA ALA A 276 -7.33 5.37 -10.01
C ALA A 276 -6.50 6.29 -10.92
N ARG A 277 -7.03 7.48 -11.20
CA ARG A 277 -6.25 8.52 -11.89
C ARG A 277 -5.22 9.19 -10.98
N THR A 278 -5.58 9.39 -9.71
CA THR A 278 -4.82 10.21 -8.77
C THR A 278 -4.21 9.34 -7.67
N GLY A 279 -2.89 9.47 -7.47
CA GLY A 279 -2.18 8.95 -6.30
C GLY A 279 -1.76 10.08 -5.36
N TYR A 280 -1.15 9.73 -4.22
CA TYR A 280 -0.73 10.69 -3.20
C TYR A 280 0.76 10.54 -2.85
N ILE A 281 1.37 11.62 -2.38
CA ILE A 281 2.78 11.63 -2.01
C ILE A 281 3.00 12.55 -0.80
N TYR A 282 3.84 12.09 0.12
CA TYR A 282 4.37 12.88 1.22
C TYR A 282 5.89 13.00 1.11
N VAL A 283 6.37 14.23 1.06
CA VAL A 283 7.81 14.54 1.01
C VAL A 283 8.21 15.23 2.32
N PRO A 284 8.91 14.54 3.22
CA PRO A 284 9.32 15.14 4.49
C PRO A 284 10.26 16.33 4.22
N PRO A 285 10.25 17.38 5.07
CA PRO A 285 11.06 18.59 4.89
C PRO A 285 12.52 18.35 4.47
N SER A 286 13.21 17.38 5.06
CA SER A 286 14.61 17.08 4.69
C SER A 286 14.80 16.53 3.27
N CYS A 287 13.74 16.07 2.61
CA CYS A 287 13.75 15.49 1.27
C CYS A 287 13.27 16.45 0.16
N ARG A 288 12.87 17.68 0.50
CA ARG A 288 12.41 18.68 -0.47
C ARG A 288 13.55 19.31 -1.28
N PRO A 289 14.72 19.64 -0.70
CA PRO A 289 15.83 20.17 -1.47
C PRO A 289 16.29 19.20 -2.57
N ALA A 290 16.73 19.75 -3.70
CA ALA A 290 17.34 18.93 -4.75
C ALA A 290 18.62 18.27 -4.22
N GLY A 291 18.83 16.99 -4.56
CA GLY A 291 20.03 16.24 -4.16
C GLY A 291 20.02 15.66 -2.74
N SER A 292 18.89 15.71 -2.01
CA SER A 292 18.78 15.12 -0.66
C SER A 292 18.97 13.60 -0.61
N ALA A 293 18.90 12.90 -1.75
CA ALA A 293 19.09 11.45 -1.88
C ALA A 293 18.29 10.63 -0.84
N CYS A 294 17.01 10.98 -0.68
CA CYS A 294 16.12 10.31 0.26
C CYS A 294 15.68 8.94 -0.23
N ARG A 295 15.37 8.05 0.70
CA ARG A 295 14.75 6.75 0.39
C ARG A 295 13.39 6.97 -0.26
N VAL A 296 12.93 5.97 -1.01
CA VAL A 296 11.56 5.92 -1.52
C VAL A 296 10.87 4.74 -0.86
N HIS A 297 9.74 4.99 -0.19
CA HIS A 297 8.86 3.95 0.32
C HIS A 297 7.51 4.03 -0.39
N VAL A 298 7.12 2.94 -1.05
CA VAL A 298 5.80 2.79 -1.65
C VAL A 298 4.87 2.16 -0.61
N ALA A 299 3.75 2.78 -0.29
CA ALA A 299 2.76 2.27 0.65
C ALA A 299 1.42 2.02 -0.05
N LEU A 300 1.01 0.76 -0.13
CA LEU A 300 -0.16 0.31 -0.88
C LEU A 300 -1.35 0.04 0.06
N HIS A 301 -2.44 0.76 -0.18
CA HIS A 301 -3.71 0.47 0.50
C HIS A 301 -4.31 -0.87 0.02
N GLY A 302 -5.18 -1.46 0.83
CA GLY A 302 -5.93 -2.67 0.54
C GLY A 302 -7.28 -2.42 -0.11
N CYS A 303 -8.02 -3.52 -0.31
CA CYS A 303 -9.40 -3.52 -0.79
C CYS A 303 -10.30 -2.59 0.03
N LYS A 304 -11.28 -1.96 -0.61
CA LYS A 304 -12.29 -1.07 0.02
C LYS A 304 -11.74 0.17 0.73
N GLN A 305 -10.42 0.36 0.77
CA GLN A 305 -9.82 1.54 1.40
C GLN A 305 -9.85 2.73 0.44
N ASP A 306 -10.20 3.89 0.97
CA ASP A 306 -9.92 5.16 0.31
C ASP A 306 -8.42 5.47 0.40
N ALA A 307 -7.77 5.63 -0.75
CA ALA A 307 -6.33 5.85 -0.85
C ALA A 307 -5.87 7.12 -0.10
N ARG A 308 -6.69 8.19 -0.12
CA ARG A 308 -6.36 9.44 0.59
C ARG A 308 -6.38 9.22 2.10
N THR A 309 -7.44 8.58 2.59
CA THR A 309 -7.61 8.25 4.01
C THR A 309 -6.47 7.37 4.48
N PHE A 310 -6.09 6.35 3.70
CA PHE A 310 -4.92 5.52 3.99
C PHE A 310 -3.64 6.35 4.07
N ALA A 311 -3.38 7.19 3.07
CA ALA A 311 -2.20 8.05 3.03
C ALA A 311 -2.10 9.01 4.22
N LEU A 312 -3.23 9.54 4.70
CA LEU A 312 -3.27 10.43 5.86
C LEU A 312 -3.14 9.69 7.20
N LYS A 313 -3.75 8.51 7.32
CA LYS A 313 -4.04 7.91 8.62
C LYS A 313 -3.26 6.64 8.96
N ALA A 314 -2.62 5.99 7.98
CA ALA A 314 -1.89 4.75 8.22
C ALA A 314 -0.55 4.93 8.96
N GLY A 315 -0.17 6.16 9.32
CA GLY A 315 0.97 6.46 10.21
C GLY A 315 2.33 6.61 9.52
N TYR A 316 2.47 6.23 8.25
CA TYR A 316 3.75 6.33 7.52
C TYR A 316 4.34 7.74 7.49
N ASN A 317 3.53 8.78 7.25
CA ASN A 317 4.01 10.17 7.18
C ASN A 317 4.64 10.64 8.49
N ASN A 318 4.15 10.13 9.62
CA ASN A 318 4.64 10.48 10.96
C ASN A 318 6.08 9.99 11.21
N TRP A 319 6.56 9.03 10.41
CA TRP A 319 7.90 8.43 10.52
C TRP A 319 8.84 8.79 9.36
N ALA A 320 8.31 9.36 8.29
CA ALA A 320 9.05 9.67 7.07
C ALA A 320 10.25 10.59 7.29
N GLU A 321 10.14 11.62 8.14
CA GLU A 321 11.28 12.51 8.47
C GLU A 321 12.38 11.74 9.24
N ARG A 322 12.00 10.90 10.21
CA ARG A 322 12.93 10.11 11.02
C ARG A 322 13.80 9.18 10.18
N TYR A 323 13.23 8.61 9.12
CA TYR A 323 13.91 7.66 8.22
C TYR A 323 14.37 8.27 6.90
N LYS A 324 14.22 9.58 6.70
CA LYS A 324 14.51 10.28 5.43
C LYS A 324 13.93 9.55 4.23
N ALA A 325 12.63 9.28 4.29
CA ALA A 325 11.90 8.51 3.30
C ALA A 325 10.78 9.35 2.69
N ILE A 326 10.78 9.47 1.36
CA ILE A 326 9.63 9.94 0.60
C ILE A 326 8.60 8.81 0.58
N ILE A 327 7.36 9.10 0.97
CA ILE A 327 6.29 8.10 0.96
C ILE A 327 5.38 8.37 -0.23
N VAL A 328 5.22 7.38 -1.10
CA VAL A 328 4.28 7.45 -2.22
C VAL A 328 3.16 6.42 -2.05
N TYR A 329 1.95 6.85 -2.40
CA TYR A 329 0.71 6.09 -2.31
C TYR A 329 0.06 6.00 -3.69
N PRO A 330 0.52 5.09 -4.55
CA PRO A 330 -0.21 4.68 -5.73
C PRO A 330 -1.63 4.23 -5.35
N ALA A 331 -2.60 4.52 -6.19
CA ALA A 331 -4.01 4.28 -5.87
C ALA A 331 -4.70 3.39 -6.89
N ILE A 332 -5.52 2.46 -6.40
CA ILE A 332 -6.49 1.74 -7.23
C ILE A 332 -7.86 2.43 -7.19
N ALA A 333 -8.66 2.21 -8.23
CA ALA A 333 -9.98 2.80 -8.33
C ALA A 333 -10.89 2.19 -7.25
N PRO A 334 -11.76 2.99 -6.60
CA PRO A 334 -12.64 2.50 -5.56
C PRO A 334 -13.55 1.38 -6.09
N GLY A 335 -13.77 0.40 -5.22
CA GLY A 335 -14.69 -0.70 -5.47
C GLY A 335 -16.14 -0.41 -5.08
N GLU A 336 -17.04 -1.28 -5.51
CA GLU A 336 -18.31 -1.48 -4.84
C GLU A 336 -18.06 -2.09 -3.46
N LEU A 337 -18.63 -1.46 -2.43
CA LEU A 337 -18.56 -1.96 -1.06
C LEU A 337 -19.53 -3.12 -0.91
N VAL A 338 -19.08 -4.34 -1.22
CA VAL A 338 -19.86 -5.55 -0.92
C VAL A 338 -19.70 -5.85 0.58
N PRO A 339 -20.73 -5.69 1.42
CA PRO A 339 -20.61 -5.91 2.86
C PRO A 339 -20.41 -7.39 3.18
N GLY A 340 -19.71 -7.68 4.28
CA GLY A 340 -19.62 -9.04 4.85
C GLY A 340 -18.21 -9.52 5.13
N ALA A 341 -18.10 -10.37 6.15
CA ALA A 341 -16.89 -11.12 6.47
C ALA A 341 -16.79 -12.34 5.55
N VAL A 342 -15.94 -12.24 4.52
CA VAL A 342 -15.85 -13.23 3.44
C VAL A 342 -15.59 -14.67 3.94
N CYS A 343 -14.89 -14.81 5.07
CA CYS A 343 -14.56 -16.12 5.63
C CYS A 343 -15.64 -16.72 6.54
N ARG A 344 -16.67 -15.95 6.91
CA ARG A 344 -17.86 -16.48 7.61
C ARG A 344 -18.87 -17.08 6.64
N SER A 345 -18.78 -16.77 5.34
CA SER A 345 -19.62 -17.35 4.30
C SER A 345 -19.15 -18.75 3.89
N PRO A 346 -20.02 -19.58 3.29
CA PRO A 346 -19.61 -20.83 2.65
C PRO A 346 -18.49 -20.62 1.61
N ALA A 347 -17.79 -21.70 1.27
CA ALA A 347 -16.67 -21.62 0.33
C ALA A 347 -17.20 -21.14 -1.03
N LEU A 348 -16.43 -20.28 -1.69
CA LEU A 348 -16.71 -19.89 -3.06
C LEU A 348 -16.60 -21.11 -3.96
N ASP A 349 -17.60 -21.33 -4.80
CA ASP A 349 -17.62 -22.45 -5.74
C ASP A 349 -16.57 -22.22 -6.85
N ALA A 350 -15.79 -23.25 -7.18
CA ALA A 350 -14.73 -23.17 -8.20
C ALA A 350 -15.26 -22.87 -9.61
N SER A 351 -16.57 -23.06 -9.87
CA SER A 351 -17.20 -22.65 -11.13
C SER A 351 -17.09 -21.14 -11.39
N LEU A 352 -16.89 -20.31 -10.35
CA LEU A 352 -16.62 -18.89 -10.51
C LEU A 352 -15.30 -18.60 -11.24
N ASP A 353 -14.31 -19.51 -11.17
CA ASP A 353 -13.01 -19.34 -11.84
C ASP A 353 -13.07 -19.69 -13.33
N ALA A 354 -14.13 -20.41 -13.74
CA ALA A 354 -14.39 -20.79 -15.13
C ALA A 354 -15.28 -19.76 -15.85
N ALA A 355 -15.83 -18.79 -15.12
CA ALA A 355 -16.48 -17.65 -15.73
C ALA A 355 -15.40 -16.82 -16.43
N TRP A 356 -15.59 -16.51 -17.72
CA TRP A 356 -14.71 -15.68 -18.55
C TRP A 356 -14.73 -14.19 -18.12
N ILE A 357 -14.89 -13.96 -16.82
CA ILE A 357 -15.09 -12.73 -16.09
C ILE A 357 -14.31 -12.86 -14.79
N GLU A 358 -13.39 -11.93 -14.57
CA GLU A 358 -12.56 -11.90 -13.38
C GLU A 358 -12.97 -10.70 -12.53
N PRO A 359 -13.86 -10.86 -11.54
CA PRO A 359 -14.47 -9.72 -10.85
C PRO A 359 -13.51 -9.15 -9.80
N ASN A 360 -13.46 -7.81 -9.71
CA ASN A 360 -12.77 -7.09 -8.64
C ASN A 360 -13.72 -6.06 -8.01
N PRO A 361 -14.84 -6.50 -7.40
CA PRO A 361 -15.88 -5.57 -6.95
C PRO A 361 -15.32 -4.64 -5.87
N ASN A 362 -14.52 -5.16 -4.95
CA ASN A 362 -14.01 -4.43 -3.79
C ASN A 362 -12.86 -3.44 -4.07
N GLY A 363 -12.41 -3.32 -5.33
CA GLY A 363 -11.29 -2.43 -5.68
C GLY A 363 -10.03 -2.84 -4.92
N CYS A 364 -9.56 -4.05 -5.18
CA CYS A 364 -8.30 -4.60 -4.67
C CYS A 364 -7.19 -4.47 -5.73
N TRP A 365 -5.94 -4.59 -5.30
CA TRP A 365 -4.81 -4.79 -6.21
C TRP A 365 -4.89 -6.17 -6.87
N ASP A 366 -4.30 -6.33 -8.06
CA ASP A 366 -4.32 -7.59 -8.79
C ASP A 366 -3.33 -8.61 -8.20
N TRP A 367 -3.86 -9.44 -7.30
CA TRP A 367 -3.10 -10.52 -6.66
C TRP A 367 -3.67 -11.92 -6.90
N TRP A 368 -4.72 -12.02 -7.71
CA TRP A 368 -5.29 -13.29 -8.15
C TRP A 368 -5.39 -13.40 -9.68
N GLY A 369 -4.78 -12.47 -10.42
CA GLY A 369 -4.72 -12.50 -11.87
C GLY A 369 -5.97 -11.97 -12.55
N TYR A 370 -6.73 -11.07 -11.91
CA TYR A 370 -7.98 -10.60 -12.50
C TYR A 370 -7.78 -9.73 -13.74
N LEU A 371 -6.60 -9.12 -13.93
CA LEU A 371 -6.28 -8.42 -15.17
C LEU A 371 -5.77 -9.39 -16.24
N ASP A 372 -5.48 -10.63 -15.92
CA ASP A 372 -4.90 -11.58 -16.87
C ASP A 372 -5.94 -12.25 -17.74
N THR A 373 -5.67 -12.29 -19.04
CA THR A 373 -6.48 -13.06 -19.97
C THR A 373 -6.31 -14.56 -19.71
N SER A 374 -7.25 -15.36 -20.20
CA SER A 374 -7.17 -16.83 -20.10
C SER A 374 -5.86 -17.41 -20.65
N SER A 375 -5.26 -16.75 -21.63
CA SER A 375 -3.98 -17.12 -22.23
C SER A 375 -2.75 -16.74 -21.41
N ASN A 376 -2.90 -15.99 -20.30
CA ASN A 376 -1.77 -15.47 -19.54
C ASN A 376 -2.03 -15.41 -18.02
N LYS A 377 -2.67 -16.43 -17.44
CA LYS A 377 -3.12 -16.47 -16.03
C LYS A 377 -2.04 -16.28 -14.95
N GLY A 378 -0.76 -16.28 -15.30
CA GLY A 378 0.36 -16.11 -14.36
C GLY A 378 1.07 -14.76 -14.45
N ARG A 379 0.70 -13.89 -15.40
CA ARG A 379 1.40 -12.62 -15.65
C ARG A 379 1.36 -11.68 -14.44
N TYR A 380 0.32 -11.70 -13.63
CA TYR A 380 0.19 -10.87 -12.43
C TYR A 380 1.33 -11.03 -11.40
N LEU A 381 2.10 -12.13 -11.50
CA LEU A 381 3.28 -12.42 -10.66
C LEU A 381 4.61 -11.90 -11.25
N THR A 382 4.61 -11.35 -12.46
CA THR A 382 5.82 -11.03 -13.24
C THR A 382 6.00 -9.53 -13.44
N LYS A 383 7.16 -9.12 -13.98
CA LYS A 383 7.41 -7.75 -14.42
C LYS A 383 6.44 -7.27 -15.52
N GLU A 384 5.75 -8.21 -16.17
CA GLU A 384 4.76 -7.90 -17.21
C GLU A 384 3.37 -7.57 -16.65
N ALA A 385 3.14 -7.74 -15.34
CA ALA A 385 1.85 -7.43 -14.73
C ALA A 385 1.52 -5.92 -14.91
N PRO A 386 0.31 -5.57 -15.39
CA PRO A 386 0.00 -4.19 -15.72
C PRO A 386 0.13 -3.23 -14.52
N GLN A 387 -0.30 -3.64 -13.32
CA GLN A 387 -0.18 -2.81 -12.13
C GLN A 387 1.27 -2.72 -11.62
N ILE A 388 2.07 -3.79 -11.71
CA ILE A 388 3.50 -3.77 -11.37
C ILE A 388 4.25 -2.79 -12.28
N GLN A 389 3.94 -2.77 -13.58
CA GLN A 389 4.54 -1.80 -14.51
C GLN A 389 4.18 -0.35 -14.17
N VAL A 390 2.96 -0.09 -13.67
CA VAL A 390 2.60 1.25 -13.21
C VAL A 390 3.39 1.63 -11.96
N LEU A 391 3.53 0.72 -10.99
CA LEU A 391 4.36 0.95 -9.80
C LEU A 391 5.83 1.22 -10.17
N GLU A 392 6.40 0.44 -11.08
CA GLU A 392 7.74 0.66 -11.61
C GLU A 392 7.88 2.04 -12.27
N GLY A 393 6.90 2.44 -13.08
CA GLY A 393 6.87 3.76 -13.70
C GLY A 393 6.81 4.91 -12.68
N ILE A 394 6.06 4.74 -11.59
CA ILE A 394 5.98 5.72 -10.50
C ILE A 394 7.35 5.84 -9.80
N ILE A 395 7.99 4.72 -9.48
CA ILE A 395 9.31 4.69 -8.83
C ILE A 395 10.39 5.28 -9.74
N ALA A 396 10.36 4.98 -11.04
CA ALA A 396 11.28 5.54 -12.02
C ALA A 396 11.16 7.08 -12.09
N GLU A 397 9.93 7.61 -12.10
CA GLU A 397 9.73 9.07 -12.08
C GLU A 397 10.13 9.70 -10.73
N LEU A 398 9.93 8.99 -9.61
CA LEU A 398 10.36 9.43 -8.26
C LEU A 398 11.87 9.54 -8.10
N THR A 399 12.58 8.61 -8.70
CA THR A 399 14.03 8.49 -8.61
C THR A 399 14.75 9.27 -9.71
N THR A 400 14.01 9.84 -10.67
CA THR A 400 14.57 10.75 -11.67
C THR A 400 15.15 11.99 -10.97
N PRO A 401 16.41 12.37 -11.26
CA PRO A 401 17.03 13.56 -10.67
C PRO A 401 16.19 14.80 -10.95
N SER A 402 16.07 15.67 -9.95
CA SER A 402 15.37 16.94 -10.13
C SER A 402 16.29 17.89 -10.88
N THR A 403 15.97 18.19 -12.13
CA THR A 403 16.65 19.26 -12.87
C THR A 403 16.21 20.60 -12.29
N ASN A 404 17.16 21.40 -11.84
CA ASN A 404 16.95 22.75 -11.30
C ASN A 404 16.19 23.66 -12.27
#